data_AF-A0A955U0S8-F1
#
_entry.id   AF-A0A955U0S8-F1
#
_cell.length_a   1.000
_cell.length_b   1.000
_cell.length_c   1.000
_cell.angle_alpha   90.00
_cell.angle_beta   90.00
_cell.angle_gamma   90.00
#
_symmetry.space_group_name_H-M   'P 1'
#
loop_
_entity.id
_entity.type
_entity.pdbx_description
1 polymer ?
#
loop_
_entity_poly.entity_id
_entity_poly.type
_entity_poly.pdbx_seq_one_letter_code
_entity_poly.pdbx_strand_id
1 'polypeptide(L)'
;MLSRIAESLYWIGRYVERAEDTARITDVNYHHTLGMGASPEAEARRTRHWEALISIVGNEQRFRSSYGEANEVTAPTYLTF
;
A
#
# COMPACT_ATOMS: atom_id res chain seq x y z
N MET A 1 -35.57 8.03 6.41
CA MET A 1 -34.93 6.90 5.69
C MET A 1 -33.90 7.35 4.64
N LEU A 2 -34.13 8.42 3.86
CA LEU A 2 -33.14 8.95 2.89
C LEU A 2 -31.80 9.37 3.50
N SER A 3 -31.79 9.96 4.71
CA SER A 3 -30.57 10.42 5.38
C SER A 3 -29.56 9.31 5.68
N ARG A 4 -30.00 8.12 6.10
CA ARG A 4 -29.10 6.96 6.32
C ARG A 4 -28.51 6.42 5.03
N ILE A 5 -29.27 6.44 3.94
CA ILE A 5 -28.78 6.00 2.63
C ILE A 5 -27.73 6.97 2.12
N ALA A 6 -27.98 8.28 2.24
CA ALA A 6 -27.01 9.32 1.87
C ALA A 6 -25.70 9.21 2.67
N GLU A 7 -25.79 8.99 3.99
CA GLU A 7 -24.62 8.75 4.84
C GLU A 7 -23.86 7.48 4.43
N SER A 8 -24.58 6.39 4.15
CA SER A 8 -23.96 5.14 3.70
C SER A 8 -23.22 5.31 2.37
N LEU A 9 -23.83 6.01 1.41
CA LEU A 9 -23.22 6.30 0.11
C LEU A 9 -22.00 7.21 0.24
N TYR A 10 -22.03 8.19 1.14
CA TYR A 10 -20.88 9.05 1.42
C TYR A 10 -19.67 8.23 1.89
N TRP A 11 -19.87 7.37 2.89
CA TRP A 11 -18.78 6.54 3.40
C TRP A 11 -18.29 5.53 2.37
N ILE A 12 -19.19 4.86 1.63
CA ILE A 12 -18.80 3.95 0.54
C ILE A 12 -17.93 4.68 -0.49
N GLY A 13 -18.34 5.87 -0.94
CA GLY A 13 -17.57 6.66 -1.89
C GLY A 13 -16.15 6.95 -1.37
N ARG A 14 -16.03 7.41 -0.12
CA ARG A 14 -14.73 7.68 0.50
C ARG A 14 -13.84 6.43 0.65
N TYR A 15 -14.43 5.28 0.96
CA TYR A 15 -13.68 4.02 1.03
C TYR A 15 -13.24 3.52 -0.34
N VAL A 16 -14.08 3.68 -1.37
CA VAL A 16 -13.72 3.34 -2.77
C VAL A 16 -12.59 4.24 -3.26
N GLU A 17 -12.67 5.55 -3.06
CA GLU A 17 -11.60 6.50 -3.41
C GLU A 17 -10.29 6.13 -2.70
N ARG A 18 -10.33 5.85 -1.40
CA ARG A 18 -9.14 5.44 -0.64
C ARG A 18 -8.56 4.11 -1.13
N ALA A 19 -9.40 3.16 -1.51
CA ALA A 19 -8.96 1.88 -2.06
C ALA A 19 -8.28 2.06 -3.42
N GLU A 20 -8.86 2.87 -4.31
CA GLU A 20 -8.28 3.22 -5.61
C GLU A 20 -6.92 3.93 -5.44
N ASP A 21 -6.84 4.91 -4.53
CA ASP A 21 -5.60 5.63 -4.22
C ASP A 21 -4.50 4.66 -3.76
N THR A 22 -4.85 3.72 -2.88
CA THR A 22 -3.91 2.71 -2.35
C THR A 22 -3.47 1.73 -3.45
N ALA A 23 -4.38 1.28 -4.32
CA ALA A 23 -4.04 0.42 -5.43
C ALA A 23 -3.10 1.12 -6.42
N ARG A 24 -3.40 2.37 -6.77
CA ARG A 24 -2.60 3.17 -7.71
C ARG A 24 -1.19 3.45 -7.20
N ILE A 25 -1.02 3.83 -5.92
CA ILE A 25 0.33 4.07 -5.38
C ILE A 25 1.14 2.77 -5.30
N THR A 26 0.47 1.64 -5.01
CA THR A 26 1.10 0.30 -4.98
C THR A 26 1.57 -0.10 -6.37
N ASP A 27 0.74 0.09 -7.39
CA ASP A 27 1.07 -0.23 -8.79
C ASP A 27 2.26 0.60 -9.30
N VAL A 28 2.25 1.91 -9.06
CA VAL A 28 3.36 2.80 -9.44
C VAL A 28 4.66 2.41 -8.74
N ASN A 29 4.60 2.08 -7.44
CA ASN A 29 5.79 1.65 -6.69
C ASN A 29 6.32 0.32 -7.21
N TYR A 30 5.43 -0.65 -7.46
CA TYR A 30 5.78 -1.93 -8.05
C TYR A 30 6.55 -1.74 -9.37
N HIS A 31 5.98 -1.00 -10.32
CA HIS A 31 6.64 -0.72 -11.60
C HIS A 31 7.96 0.06 -11.45
N HIS A 32 8.04 0.97 -10.48
CA HIS A 32 9.27 1.70 -10.19
C HIS A 32 10.39 0.76 -9.67
N THR A 33 10.06 -0.19 -8.80
CA THR A 33 11.04 -1.12 -8.22
C THR A 33 11.60 -2.13 -9.21
N LEU A 34 10.82 -2.54 -10.22
CA LEU A 34 11.26 -3.48 -11.27
C LEU A 34 12.48 -2.96 -12.07
N GLY A 35 12.61 -1.64 -12.22
CA GLY A 35 13.72 -1.02 -12.95
C GLY A 35 15.04 -0.89 -12.18
N MET A 36 15.09 -1.27 -10.90
CA MET A 36 16.23 -0.93 -10.02
C MET A 36 17.45 -1.84 -10.18
N GLY A 37 17.37 -2.95 -10.92
CA GLY A 37 18.47 -3.92 -11.06
C GLY A 37 18.65 -4.82 -9.84
N ALA A 38 19.71 -5.63 -9.82
CA ALA A 38 19.92 -6.71 -8.83
C ALA A 38 21.17 -6.53 -7.94
N SER A 39 21.72 -5.31 -7.85
CA SER A 39 22.82 -5.07 -6.91
C SER A 39 22.30 -5.06 -5.45
N PRO A 40 23.15 -5.35 -4.45
CA PRO A 40 22.77 -5.24 -3.04
C PRO A 40 22.26 -3.84 -2.66
N GLU A 41 22.81 -2.80 -3.30
CA GLU A 41 22.34 -1.42 -3.12
C GLU A 41 20.93 -1.21 -3.69
N ALA A 42 20.64 -1.84 -4.83
CA ALA A 42 19.31 -1.79 -5.45
C ALA A 42 18.26 -2.53 -4.61
N GLU A 43 18.62 -3.67 -4.03
CA GLU A 43 17.78 -4.41 -3.07
C GLU A 43 17.44 -3.53 -1.86
N ALA A 44 18.44 -2.98 -1.19
CA ALA A 44 18.23 -2.08 -0.06
C ALA A 44 17.39 -0.86 -0.44
N ARG A 45 17.52 -0.36 -1.68
CA ARG A 45 16.69 0.74 -2.18
C ARG A 45 15.23 0.29 -2.36
N ARG A 46 14.97 -0.88 -2.96
CA ARG A 46 13.60 -1.44 -3.09
C ARG A 46 12.93 -1.59 -1.73
N THR A 47 13.62 -2.16 -0.74
CA THR A 47 13.10 -2.29 0.63
C THR A 47 12.65 -0.94 1.19
N ARG A 48 13.48 0.10 1.08
CA ARG A 48 13.11 1.46 1.53
C ARG A 48 11.89 2.02 0.80
N HIS A 49 11.73 1.75 -0.49
CA HIS A 49 10.55 2.18 -1.24
C HIS A 49 9.26 1.49 -0.77
N TRP A 50 9.34 0.21 -0.40
CA TRP A 50 8.21 -0.53 0.16
C TRP A 50 7.88 -0.09 1.58
N GLU A 51 8.90 0.13 2.43
CA GLU A 51 8.71 0.68 3.77
C GLU A 51 8.04 2.06 3.74
N ALA A 52 8.48 2.93 2.83
CA ALA A 52 7.87 4.25 2.66
C ALA A 52 6.39 4.16 2.27
N LEU A 53 6.03 3.17 1.44
CA LEU A 53 4.64 2.98 1.04
C LEU A 53 3.77 2.50 2.22
N ILE A 54 4.27 1.55 3.02
CA ILE A 54 3.60 1.10 4.25
C ILE A 54 3.43 2.26 5.25
N SER A 55 4.43 3.16 5.33
CA SER A 55 4.38 4.39 6.13
C SER A 55 3.25 5.32 5.70
N ILE A 56 3.11 5.57 4.40
CA ILE A 56 2.06 6.44 3.84
C ILE A 56 0.65 5.95 4.18
N VAL A 57 0.43 4.62 4.19
CA VAL A 57 -0.87 4.03 4.51
C VAL A 57 -1.16 4.06 6.04
N GLY A 58 -0.15 4.32 6.87
CA GLY A 58 -0.27 4.51 8.32
C GLY A 58 -0.33 3.21 9.13
N ASN A 59 0.27 2.13 8.61
CA ASN A 59 0.05 0.78 9.12
C ASN A 59 1.35 0.03 9.53
N GLU A 60 2.45 0.75 9.71
CA GLU A 60 3.80 0.19 9.92
C GLU A 60 3.88 -0.83 11.05
N GLN A 61 3.32 -0.51 12.22
CA GLN A 61 3.38 -1.41 13.38
C GLN A 61 2.62 -2.72 13.12
N ARG A 62 1.44 -2.63 12.51
CA ARG A 62 0.59 -3.78 12.19
C ARG A 62 1.19 -4.63 11.07
N PHE A 63 1.81 -3.99 10.10
CA PHE A 63 2.56 -4.67 9.04
C PHE A 63 3.74 -5.44 9.63
N ARG A 64 4.60 -4.76 10.40
CA ARG A 64 5.81 -5.37 10.99
C ARG A 64 5.48 -6.55 11.90
N SER A 65 4.41 -6.48 12.67
CA SER A 65 4.00 -7.60 13.54
C SER A 65 3.55 -8.85 12.76
N SER A 66 3.07 -8.67 11.53
CA SER A 66 2.45 -9.76 10.76
C SER A 66 3.36 -10.29 9.65
N TYR A 67 4.16 -9.43 9.01
CA TYR A 67 4.97 -9.75 7.83
C TYR A 67 6.48 -9.51 8.04
N GLY A 68 6.89 -8.77 9.08
CA GLY A 68 8.29 -8.42 9.30
C GLY A 68 8.78 -7.33 8.34
N GLU A 69 9.54 -7.71 7.32
CA GLU A 69 10.18 -6.78 6.37
C GLU A 69 9.33 -6.51 5.12
N ALA A 70 9.47 -5.31 4.57
CA ALA A 70 8.75 -4.86 3.38
C ALA A 70 9.52 -5.18 2.09
N ASN A 71 8.91 -5.93 1.19
CA ASN A 71 9.44 -6.27 -0.13
C ASN A 71 8.32 -6.42 -1.17
N GLU A 72 8.70 -6.76 -2.40
CA GLU A 72 7.79 -6.95 -3.55
C GLU A 72 6.74 -8.04 -3.37
N VAL A 73 6.86 -8.88 -2.34
CA VAL A 73 5.87 -9.91 -1.99
C VAL A 73 5.03 -9.43 -0.80
N THR A 74 5.67 -9.11 0.32
CA THR A 74 4.97 -8.86 1.58
C THR A 74 4.14 -7.58 1.55
N ALA A 75 4.64 -6.50 0.96
CA ALA A 75 3.94 -5.22 0.96
C ALA A 75 2.68 -5.25 0.07
N PRO A 76 2.74 -5.71 -1.21
CA PRO A 76 1.52 -5.86 -2.00
C PRO A 76 0.49 -6.80 -1.37
N THR A 77 0.91 -7.93 -0.80
CA THR A 77 -0.01 -8.85 -0.12
C THR A 77 -0.76 -8.18 1.02
N TYR A 78 -0.07 -7.37 1.84
CA TYR A 78 -0.70 -6.64 2.95
C TYR A 78 -1.67 -5.53 2.51
N LEU A 79 -1.41 -4.90 1.35
CA LEU A 79 -2.17 -3.74 0.89
C LEU A 79 -3.41 -4.12 0.09
N THR A 80 -3.45 -5.35 -0.41
CA THR A 80 -4.53 -5.84 -1.26
C THR A 80 -5.46 -6.83 -0.57
N PHE A 81 -5.10 -7.35 0.63
CA PHE A 81 -5.88 -8.32 1.41
C PHE A 81 -5.70 -8.13 2.93
#